data_AF-A0A2G1WS32-F1
#
_entry.id   AF-A0A2G1WS32-F1
#
_cell.length_a   1.000
_cell.length_b   1.000
_cell.length_c   1.000
_cell.angle_alpha   90.00
_cell.angle_beta   90.00
_cell.angle_gamma   90.00
#
_symmetry.space_group_name_H-M   'P 1'
#
loop_
_entity.id
_entity.type
_entity.pdbx_description
1 polymer ?
#
loop_
_entity_poly.entity_id
_entity_poly.type
_entity_poly.pdbx_seq_one_letter_code
_entity_poly.pdbx_strand_id
1 'polypeptide(L)'
;MVATLPDLLRLVVVPVFAWAAIRDVRTRRLPNRLWPPLYLFGALLLVWEIVTIWPLGGFVEMRFLVRVAISLLFVAPLGYAFWYLGAFGGADAKAMIALAVLFPTFPAYDLAGVTLPLVDTQLGVFSLTILTNTVLLGLAYPVGLAVFNLVRGEASRLMFFARPVATDSLPDRHGRLFEDPDGPTRNGLDLDALRMYLRWRGRTLADVRADPDDLRDPASVGETFAPTDGGTHVGPRTDGGRAVDDAPTDGGRAVDDAPTDGGRAVDDAAPDGGHAADAETDSDADRESDDPWAAERFLDEIDHGAYGTDAATLREGLDVVAREDRVLVSPGMPFVVPMAVGLVASLTYGDALFAALGALGLV
;
A
#
# COMPACT_ATOMS: atom_id res chain seq x y z
N MET A 1 25.64 3.12 -27.46
CA MET A 1 26.54 2.20 -26.73
C MET A 1 25.80 0.88 -26.70
N VAL A 2 26.45 -0.21 -27.10
CA VAL A 2 25.81 -1.55 -27.09
C VAL A 2 25.50 -1.94 -25.65
N ALA A 3 24.34 -2.56 -25.41
CA ALA A 3 23.91 -3.01 -24.08
C ALA A 3 25.05 -3.74 -23.36
N THR A 4 25.36 -3.29 -22.15
CA THR A 4 26.33 -3.99 -21.32
C THR A 4 25.70 -5.30 -20.84
N LEU A 5 26.52 -6.30 -20.50
CA LEU A 5 25.99 -7.54 -19.91
C LEU A 5 25.14 -7.28 -18.65
N PRO A 6 25.53 -6.36 -17.73
CA PRO A 6 24.65 -5.92 -16.65
C PRO A 6 23.27 -5.42 -17.12
N ASP A 7 23.19 -4.63 -18.17
CA ASP A 7 21.91 -4.14 -18.70
C ASP A 7 21.01 -5.28 -19.19
N LEU A 8 21.58 -6.24 -19.92
CA LEU A 8 20.83 -7.41 -20.38
C LEU A 8 20.32 -8.25 -19.20
N LEU A 9 21.14 -8.41 -18.15
CA LEU A 9 20.75 -9.15 -16.95
C LEU A 9 19.60 -8.46 -16.19
N ARG A 10 19.54 -7.13 -16.19
CA ARG A 10 18.44 -6.36 -15.57
C ARG A 10 17.09 -6.64 -16.24
N LEU A 11 17.04 -7.08 -17.49
CA LEU A 11 15.78 -7.41 -18.16
C LEU A 11 15.04 -8.58 -17.48
N VAL A 12 15.72 -9.42 -16.69
CA VAL A 12 15.08 -10.46 -15.84
C VAL A 12 14.10 -9.85 -14.83
N VAL A 13 14.26 -8.57 -14.47
CA VAL A 13 13.35 -7.86 -13.56
C VAL A 13 11.98 -7.64 -14.19
N VAL A 14 11.89 -7.50 -15.51
CA VAL A 14 10.62 -7.24 -16.22
C VAL A 14 9.57 -8.33 -15.96
N PRO A 15 9.84 -9.64 -16.18
CA PRO A 15 8.87 -10.68 -15.86
C PRO A 15 8.57 -10.79 -14.37
N VAL A 16 9.51 -10.44 -13.48
CA VAL A 16 9.27 -10.41 -12.03
C VAL A 16 8.25 -9.31 -11.67
N PHE A 17 8.41 -8.10 -12.21
CA PHE A 17 7.45 -7.01 -12.01
C PHE A 17 6.10 -7.28 -12.69
N ALA A 18 6.09 -7.95 -13.85
CA ALA A 18 4.85 -8.40 -14.48
C ALA A 18 4.10 -9.42 -13.60
N TRP A 19 4.81 -10.38 -13.02
CA TRP A 19 4.23 -11.31 -12.04
C TRP A 19 3.73 -10.58 -10.80
N ALA A 20 4.49 -9.62 -10.28
CA ALA A 20 4.10 -8.82 -9.13
C ALA A 20 2.83 -8.02 -9.42
N ALA A 21 2.71 -7.41 -10.60
CA ALA A 21 1.50 -6.70 -11.03
C ALA A 21 0.27 -7.62 -11.12
N ILE A 22 0.44 -8.83 -11.69
CA ILE A 22 -0.65 -9.82 -11.74
C ILE A 22 -1.05 -10.27 -10.33
N ARG A 23 -0.08 -10.50 -9.45
CA ARG A 23 -0.32 -10.89 -8.06
C ARG A 23 -1.03 -9.77 -7.29
N ASP A 24 -0.61 -8.53 -7.48
CA ASP A 24 -1.22 -7.36 -6.86
C ASP A 24 -2.68 -7.20 -7.27
N VAL A 25 -3.02 -7.35 -8.56
CA VAL A 25 -4.41 -7.33 -9.03
C VAL A 25 -5.26 -8.43 -8.39
N ARG A 26 -4.70 -9.64 -8.22
CA ARG A 26 -5.46 -10.82 -7.74
C ARG A 26 -5.59 -10.90 -6.23
N THR A 27 -4.51 -10.61 -5.51
CA THR A 27 -4.43 -10.87 -4.06
C THR A 27 -4.08 -9.63 -3.25
N ARG A 28 -3.76 -8.49 -3.89
CA ARG A 28 -3.35 -7.24 -3.21
C ARG A 28 -2.19 -7.39 -2.23
N ARG A 29 -1.40 -8.45 -2.40
CA ARG A 29 -0.41 -8.93 -1.44
C ARG A 29 0.83 -9.37 -2.20
N LEU A 30 1.96 -8.79 -1.84
CA LEU A 30 3.28 -9.16 -2.35
C LEU A 30 4.14 -9.71 -1.22
N PRO A 31 4.78 -10.88 -1.41
CA PRO A 31 5.56 -11.50 -0.35
C PRO A 31 6.82 -10.66 -0.06
N ASN A 32 7.11 -10.42 1.22
CA ASN A 32 8.29 -9.66 1.64
C ASN A 32 9.61 -10.28 1.14
N ARG A 33 9.64 -11.60 0.98
CA ARG A 33 10.78 -12.37 0.46
C ARG A 33 11.14 -12.04 -1.00
N LEU A 34 10.24 -11.38 -1.75
CA LEU A 34 10.50 -10.96 -3.13
C LEU A 34 11.63 -9.94 -3.24
N TRP A 35 11.73 -9.03 -2.27
CA TRP A 35 12.53 -7.81 -2.41
C TRP A 35 14.03 -7.99 -2.15
N PRO A 36 14.48 -8.70 -1.09
CA PRO A 36 15.91 -8.84 -0.82
C PRO A 36 16.73 -9.44 -1.98
N PRO A 37 16.26 -10.47 -2.70
CA PRO A 37 16.98 -10.98 -3.88
C PRO A 37 17.12 -9.93 -4.99
N LEU A 38 16.10 -9.09 -5.20
CA LEU A 38 16.14 -8.01 -6.21
C LEU A 38 17.15 -6.92 -5.82
N TYR A 39 17.18 -6.53 -4.54
CA TYR A 39 18.16 -5.57 -4.03
C TYR A 39 19.59 -6.07 -4.18
N LEU A 40 19.83 -7.32 -3.77
CA LEU A 40 21.13 -7.95 -3.88
C LEU A 40 21.56 -8.05 -5.34
N PHE A 41 20.66 -8.49 -6.23
CA PHE A 41 20.92 -8.60 -7.65
C PHE A 41 21.31 -7.23 -8.26
N GLY A 42 20.52 -6.18 -8.00
CA GLY A 42 20.83 -4.84 -8.49
C GLY A 42 22.14 -4.29 -7.94
N ALA A 43 22.42 -4.50 -6.65
CA ALA A 43 23.67 -4.07 -6.03
C ALA A 43 24.89 -4.77 -6.65
N LEU A 44 24.80 -6.08 -6.90
CA LEU A 44 25.89 -6.83 -7.55
C LEU A 44 26.15 -6.35 -8.98
N LEU A 45 25.10 -6.08 -9.76
CA LEU A 45 25.23 -5.52 -11.11
C LEU A 45 25.83 -4.11 -11.09
N LEU A 46 25.43 -3.27 -10.13
CA LEU A 46 26.01 -1.94 -9.98
C LEU A 46 27.50 -1.99 -9.59
N VAL A 47 27.88 -2.90 -8.68
CA VAL A 47 29.29 -3.13 -8.33
C VAL A 47 30.08 -3.59 -9.54
N TRP A 48 29.51 -4.52 -10.34
CA TRP A 48 30.12 -4.94 -11.60
C TRP A 48 30.41 -3.73 -12.49
N GLU A 49 29.41 -2.88 -12.74
CA GLU A 49 29.59 -1.69 -13.59
C GLU A 49 30.69 -0.76 -13.07
N ILE A 50 30.69 -0.46 -11.77
CA ILE A 50 31.71 0.39 -11.15
C ILE A 50 33.11 -0.20 -11.35
N VAL A 51 33.27 -1.52 -11.20
CA VAL A 51 34.55 -2.20 -11.44
C VAL A 51 34.97 -2.11 -12.91
N THR A 52 34.03 -2.20 -13.85
CA THR A 52 34.34 -2.13 -15.29
C THR A 52 34.78 -0.75 -15.76
N ILE A 53 34.33 0.32 -15.11
CA ILE A 53 34.71 1.70 -15.43
C ILE A 53 35.88 2.21 -14.58
N TRP A 54 36.49 1.34 -13.76
CA TRP A 54 37.63 1.71 -12.93
C TRP A 54 38.89 1.90 -13.79
N PRO A 55 39.72 2.93 -13.53
CA PRO A 55 39.65 3.92 -12.45
C PRO A 55 38.71 5.10 -12.73
N LEU A 56 38.06 5.58 -11.68
CA LEU A 56 37.07 6.67 -11.71
C LEU A 56 37.78 8.04 -11.78
N GLY A 57 38.32 8.38 -12.95
CA GLY A 57 39.13 9.60 -13.13
C GLY A 57 38.55 10.64 -14.10
N GLY A 58 37.64 10.23 -14.99
CA GLY A 58 37.15 11.10 -16.06
C GLY A 58 35.76 11.69 -15.79
N PHE A 59 35.36 12.60 -16.68
CA PHE A 59 34.07 13.29 -16.63
C PHE A 59 32.89 12.34 -16.89
N VAL A 60 33.07 11.29 -17.68
CA VAL A 60 32.01 10.32 -18.00
C VAL A 60 31.70 9.47 -16.78
N GLU A 61 32.74 8.99 -16.11
CA GLU A 61 32.69 8.16 -14.91
C GLU A 61 32.07 8.95 -13.76
N MET A 62 32.48 10.21 -13.58
CA MET A 62 31.88 11.08 -12.55
C MET A 62 30.39 11.33 -12.80
N ARG A 63 29.97 11.56 -14.04
CA ARG A 63 28.54 11.69 -14.37
C ARG A 63 27.76 10.42 -14.09
N PHE A 64 28.33 9.25 -14.38
CA PHE A 64 27.73 7.96 -14.03
C PHE A 64 27.52 7.86 -12.51
N LEU A 65 28.55 8.14 -11.71
CA LEU A 65 28.47 8.10 -10.24
C LEU A 65 27.43 9.10 -9.69
N VAL A 66 27.35 10.30 -10.25
CA VAL A 66 26.34 11.29 -9.84
C VAL A 66 24.93 10.78 -10.13
N ARG A 67 24.68 10.17 -11.28
CA ARG A 67 23.37 9.59 -11.61
C ARG A 67 23.01 8.43 -10.68
N VAL A 68 23.97 7.55 -10.40
CA VAL A 68 23.82 6.47 -9.41
C VAL A 68 23.51 7.05 -8.03
N ALA A 69 24.26 8.07 -7.60
CA ALA A 69 24.04 8.73 -6.32
C ALA A 69 22.65 9.35 -6.23
N ILE A 70 22.17 10.03 -7.28
CA ILE A 70 20.80 10.57 -7.32
C ILE A 70 19.78 9.41 -7.23
N SER A 71 19.96 8.33 -7.98
CA SER A 71 19.04 7.18 -7.89
C SER A 71 18.97 6.61 -6.46
N LEU A 72 20.12 6.35 -5.84
CA LEU A 72 20.20 5.69 -4.54
C LEU A 72 19.91 6.61 -3.35
N LEU A 73 20.30 7.87 -3.41
CA LEU A 73 20.20 8.82 -2.29
C LEU A 73 18.99 9.75 -2.40
N PHE A 74 18.30 9.77 -3.55
CA PHE A 74 17.07 10.53 -3.72
C PHE A 74 15.88 9.62 -4.02
N VAL A 75 15.94 8.79 -5.08
CA VAL A 75 14.77 8.00 -5.50
C VAL A 75 14.42 6.89 -4.51
N ALA A 76 15.40 6.15 -3.99
CA ALA A 76 15.13 5.12 -2.98
C ALA A 76 14.56 5.69 -1.66
N PRO A 77 15.16 6.74 -1.04
CA PRO A 77 14.59 7.40 0.14
C PRO A 77 13.23 8.02 -0.11
N LEU A 78 12.97 8.53 -1.32
CA LEU A 78 11.65 9.06 -1.68
C LEU A 78 10.56 7.99 -1.60
N GLY A 79 10.86 6.75 -1.99
CA GLY A 79 9.94 5.62 -1.82
C GLY A 79 9.58 5.37 -0.35
N TYR A 80 10.58 5.42 0.54
CA TYR A 80 10.35 5.33 1.99
C TYR A 80 9.57 6.53 2.53
N ALA A 81 9.90 7.75 2.10
CA ALA A 81 9.20 8.96 2.51
C ALA A 81 7.71 8.93 2.13
N PHE A 82 7.38 8.44 0.94
CA PHE A 82 5.97 8.27 0.54
C PHE A 82 5.24 7.21 1.36
N TRP A 83 5.90 6.13 1.77
CA TRP A 83 5.32 5.18 2.69
C TRP A 83 5.10 5.79 4.08
N TYR A 84 6.10 6.49 4.62
CA TYR A 84 6.00 7.17 5.91
C TYR A 84 4.87 8.21 5.96
N LEU A 85 4.63 8.91 4.85
CA LEU A 85 3.54 9.88 4.70
C LEU A 85 2.18 9.24 4.37
N GLY A 86 2.10 7.90 4.29
CA GLY A 86 0.87 7.18 3.96
C GLY A 86 0.41 7.29 2.50
N ALA A 87 1.26 7.79 1.61
CA ALA A 87 0.94 7.90 0.17
C ALA A 87 1.03 6.54 -0.55
N PHE A 88 1.83 5.60 -0.04
CA PHE A 88 2.07 4.29 -0.63
C PHE A 88 1.97 3.15 0.38
N GLY A 89 1.64 1.95 -0.11
CA GLY A 89 1.80 0.72 0.66
C GLY A 89 3.26 0.33 0.80
N GLY A 90 3.59 -0.47 1.83
CA GLY A 90 4.98 -0.90 2.06
C GLY A 90 5.58 -1.71 0.90
N ALA A 91 4.76 -2.42 0.13
CA ALA A 91 5.20 -3.13 -1.07
C ALA A 91 5.61 -2.17 -2.21
N ASP A 92 4.91 -1.04 -2.35
CA ASP A 92 5.20 -0.05 -3.39
C ASP A 92 6.52 0.68 -3.11
N ALA A 93 6.77 1.03 -1.85
CA ALA A 93 8.04 1.61 -1.43
C ALA A 93 9.21 0.65 -1.71
N LYS A 94 9.05 -0.64 -1.38
CA LYS A 94 10.06 -1.67 -1.67
C LYS A 94 10.29 -1.83 -3.17
N ALA A 95 9.24 -1.79 -3.99
CA ALA A 95 9.34 -1.81 -5.44
C ALA A 95 10.13 -0.61 -5.98
N MET A 96 9.85 0.60 -5.48
CA MET A 96 10.56 1.81 -5.87
C MET A 96 12.04 1.75 -5.51
N ILE A 97 12.37 1.31 -4.29
CA ILE A 97 13.76 1.09 -3.86
C ILE A 97 14.44 0.06 -4.75
N ALA A 98 13.75 -1.03 -5.11
CA ALA A 98 14.30 -2.07 -5.99
C ALA A 98 14.65 -1.48 -7.35
N LEU A 99 13.75 -0.71 -7.94
CA LEU A 99 13.97 -0.06 -9.23
C LEU A 99 15.10 0.98 -9.16
N ALA A 100 15.23 1.73 -8.06
CA ALA A 100 16.33 2.67 -7.87
C ALA A 100 17.71 1.99 -7.85
N VAL A 101 17.80 0.79 -7.26
CA VAL A 101 19.03 -0.01 -7.21
C VAL A 101 19.29 -0.74 -8.53
N LEU A 102 18.23 -1.29 -9.14
CA LEU A 102 18.33 -2.06 -10.37
C LEU A 102 18.58 -1.19 -11.60
N PHE A 103 18.02 0.02 -11.63
CA PHE A 103 17.98 0.89 -12.81
C PHE A 103 18.45 2.32 -12.50
N PRO A 104 19.68 2.53 -12.01
CA PRO A 104 20.16 3.86 -11.63
C PRO A 104 20.44 4.76 -12.83
N THR A 105 20.85 4.19 -13.96
CA THR A 105 21.23 4.92 -15.18
C THR A 105 20.53 4.33 -16.40
N PHE A 106 20.45 5.11 -17.48
CA PHE A 106 19.80 4.68 -18.73
C PHE A 106 20.56 3.50 -19.34
N PRO A 107 19.88 2.35 -19.56
CA PRO A 107 20.44 1.28 -20.39
C PRO A 107 20.34 1.67 -21.87
N ALA A 108 21.09 0.99 -22.73
CA ALA A 108 21.00 1.17 -24.17
C ALA A 108 20.96 -0.19 -24.88
N TYR A 109 19.81 -0.58 -25.42
CA TYR A 109 19.60 -1.84 -26.11
C TYR A 109 19.53 -1.64 -27.62
N ASP A 110 20.54 -2.10 -28.36
CA ASP A 110 20.53 -2.06 -29.82
C ASP A 110 19.77 -3.27 -30.38
N LEU A 111 18.57 -3.03 -30.91
CA LEU A 111 17.69 -4.05 -31.48
C LEU A 111 17.35 -3.69 -32.94
N ALA A 112 17.82 -4.52 -33.88
CA ALA A 112 17.51 -4.38 -35.31
C ALA A 112 17.73 -2.96 -35.90
N GLY A 113 18.76 -2.24 -35.42
CA GLY A 113 19.10 -0.88 -35.87
C GLY A 113 18.40 0.25 -35.10
N VAL A 114 17.62 -0.07 -34.07
CA VAL A 114 17.00 0.89 -33.15
C VAL A 114 17.61 0.73 -31.76
N THR A 115 18.03 1.83 -31.15
CA THR A 115 18.49 1.84 -29.75
C THR A 115 17.30 2.17 -28.84
N LEU A 116 17.03 1.31 -27.87
CA LEU A 116 16.00 1.49 -26.85
C LEU A 116 16.65 1.81 -25.50
N PRO A 117 16.06 2.69 -24.67
CA PRO A 117 14.84 3.46 -24.95
C PRO A 117 15.01 4.54 -26.03
N LEU A 118 13.90 4.91 -26.67
CA LEU A 118 13.88 5.88 -27.77
C LEU A 118 14.13 7.33 -27.32
N VAL A 119 13.71 7.67 -26.10
CA VAL A 119 13.73 9.02 -25.54
C VAL A 119 14.57 9.05 -24.26
N ASP A 120 15.76 9.62 -24.38
CA ASP A 120 16.65 9.91 -23.25
C ASP A 120 16.32 11.25 -22.59
N THR A 121 16.65 11.36 -21.30
CA THR A 121 16.58 12.64 -20.57
C THR A 121 17.96 13.23 -20.35
N GLN A 122 18.02 14.56 -20.20
CA GLN A 122 19.28 15.26 -19.91
C GLN A 122 19.90 14.82 -18.57
N LEU A 123 19.05 14.55 -17.58
CA LEU A 123 19.46 14.13 -16.24
C LEU A 123 20.05 12.70 -16.26
N GLY A 124 19.43 11.78 -17.03
CA GLY A 124 19.95 10.44 -17.26
C GLY A 124 19.87 9.50 -16.05
N VAL A 125 18.96 9.76 -15.11
CA VAL A 125 18.63 8.86 -13.99
C VAL A 125 17.40 8.05 -14.36
N PHE A 126 17.58 6.76 -14.62
CA PHE A 126 16.54 5.96 -15.27
C PHE A 126 15.41 5.55 -14.33
N SER A 127 15.72 5.33 -13.05
CA SER A 127 14.74 5.10 -11.99
C SER A 127 13.74 6.26 -11.86
N LEU A 128 14.18 7.50 -12.08
CA LEU A 128 13.30 8.67 -12.11
C LEU A 128 12.35 8.62 -13.31
N THR A 129 12.84 8.22 -14.48
CA THR A 129 11.99 8.03 -15.67
C THR A 129 10.94 6.93 -15.45
N ILE A 130 11.32 5.80 -14.83
CA ILE A 130 10.35 4.77 -14.42
C ILE A 130 9.31 5.33 -13.45
N LEU A 131 9.73 6.11 -12.45
CA LEU A 131 8.82 6.75 -11.50
C LEU A 131 7.87 7.74 -12.20
N THR A 132 8.38 8.61 -13.07
CA THR A 132 7.56 9.58 -13.82
C THR A 132 6.52 8.87 -14.67
N ASN A 133 6.91 7.85 -15.44
CA ASN A 133 5.99 7.06 -16.25
C ASN A 133 4.96 6.34 -15.37
N THR A 134 5.38 5.80 -14.22
CA THR A 134 4.49 5.19 -13.23
C THR A 134 3.44 6.18 -12.74
N VAL A 135 3.84 7.40 -12.36
CA VAL A 135 2.92 8.43 -11.87
C VAL A 135 1.92 8.83 -12.95
N LEU A 136 2.38 9.05 -14.19
CA LEU A 136 1.49 9.35 -15.32
C LEU A 136 0.45 8.26 -15.56
N LEU A 137 0.85 6.99 -15.51
CA LEU A 137 -0.04 5.85 -15.65
C LEU A 137 -0.98 5.70 -14.43
N GLY A 138 -0.47 5.97 -13.23
CA GLY A 138 -1.25 5.98 -11.99
C GLY A 138 -2.36 7.03 -12.01
N LEU A 139 -2.11 8.21 -12.59
CA LEU A 139 -3.11 9.25 -12.78
C LEU A 139 -4.25 8.85 -13.73
N ALA A 140 -4.03 7.86 -14.62
CA ALA A 140 -5.10 7.34 -15.46
C ALA A 140 -6.15 6.56 -14.65
N TYR A 141 -5.80 6.02 -13.48
CA TYR A 141 -6.74 5.27 -12.64
C TYR A 141 -7.90 6.10 -12.08
N PRO A 142 -7.70 7.23 -11.37
CA PRO A 142 -8.82 8.06 -10.90
C PRO A 142 -9.66 8.61 -12.05
N VAL A 143 -9.05 8.91 -13.19
CA VAL A 143 -9.77 9.31 -14.41
C VAL A 143 -10.64 8.17 -14.92
N GLY A 144 -10.10 6.95 -15.01
CA GLY A 144 -10.85 5.76 -15.41
C GLY A 144 -11.99 5.42 -14.44
N LEU A 145 -11.77 5.59 -13.13
CA LEU A 145 -12.79 5.42 -12.10
C LEU A 145 -13.92 6.46 -12.27
N ALA A 146 -13.57 7.72 -12.52
CA ALA A 146 -14.55 8.78 -12.79
C ALA A 146 -15.38 8.49 -14.03
N VAL A 147 -14.75 8.07 -15.13
CA VAL A 147 -15.46 7.67 -16.35
C VAL A 147 -16.39 6.49 -16.08
N PHE A 148 -15.93 5.47 -15.35
CA PHE A 148 -16.74 4.31 -14.98
C PHE A 148 -17.97 4.69 -14.16
N ASN A 149 -17.81 5.59 -13.19
CA ASN A 149 -18.91 6.09 -12.38
C ASN A 149 -19.89 6.92 -13.21
N LEU A 150 -19.40 7.81 -14.09
CA LEU A 150 -20.23 8.59 -15.00
C LEU A 150 -21.07 7.71 -15.94
N VAL A 151 -20.49 6.65 -16.50
CA VAL A 151 -21.20 5.68 -17.36
C VAL A 151 -22.32 4.97 -16.60
N ARG A 152 -22.19 4.81 -15.29
CA ARG A 152 -23.23 4.24 -14.41
C ARG A 152 -24.23 5.27 -13.88
N GLY A 153 -24.13 6.53 -14.30
CA GLY A 153 -25.02 7.61 -13.88
C GLY A 153 -24.62 8.29 -12.56
N GLU A 154 -23.47 7.96 -11.99
CA GLU A 154 -23.00 8.48 -10.71
C GLU A 154 -22.13 9.73 -10.94
N ALA A 155 -22.76 10.89 -11.02
CA ALA A 155 -22.09 12.18 -11.23
C ALA A 155 -21.87 12.91 -9.88
N SER A 156 -20.68 12.79 -9.31
CA SER A 156 -20.30 13.44 -8.06
C SER A 156 -18.82 13.82 -8.07
N ARG A 157 -18.41 14.80 -7.25
CA ARG A 157 -16.98 15.11 -7.04
C ARG A 157 -16.19 13.90 -6.52
N LEU A 158 -16.87 12.98 -5.84
CA LEU A 158 -16.27 11.78 -5.27
C LEU A 158 -15.99 10.70 -6.31
N MET A 159 -16.49 10.85 -7.55
CA MET A 159 -16.38 9.83 -8.60
C MET A 159 -14.93 9.50 -9.00
N PHE A 160 -13.98 10.38 -8.69
CA PHE A 160 -12.54 10.14 -8.93
C PHE A 160 -11.89 9.27 -7.86
N PHE A 161 -12.51 9.13 -6.69
CA PHE A 161 -11.91 8.53 -5.50
C PHE A 161 -12.67 7.30 -5.00
N ALA A 162 -13.99 7.31 -5.14
CA ALA A 162 -14.84 6.25 -4.64
C ALA A 162 -15.89 5.85 -5.67
N ARG A 163 -16.44 4.64 -5.50
CA ARG A 163 -17.59 4.16 -6.26
C ARG A 163 -18.65 3.61 -5.30
N PRO A 164 -19.93 3.83 -5.58
CA PRO A 164 -20.99 3.26 -4.78
C PRO A 164 -21.15 1.77 -5.10
N VAL A 165 -21.21 0.94 -4.07
CA VAL A 165 -21.32 -0.52 -4.15
C VAL A 165 -22.43 -1.02 -3.22
N ALA A 166 -22.98 -2.19 -3.50
CA ALA A 166 -23.89 -2.84 -2.56
C ALA A 166 -23.12 -3.31 -1.32
N THR A 167 -23.65 -3.05 -0.13
CA THR A 167 -23.00 -3.37 1.14
C THR A 167 -22.74 -4.87 1.28
N ASP A 168 -23.65 -5.72 0.82
CA ASP A 168 -23.48 -7.18 0.83
C ASP A 168 -22.28 -7.67 -0.01
N SER A 169 -21.77 -6.84 -0.93
CA SER A 169 -20.61 -7.17 -1.76
C SER A 169 -19.26 -6.75 -1.14
N LEU A 170 -19.25 -6.12 0.03
CA LEU A 170 -18.02 -5.71 0.73
C LEU A 170 -17.08 -6.89 1.07
N PRO A 171 -17.56 -8.06 1.52
CA PRO A 171 -16.68 -9.18 1.86
C PRO A 171 -15.81 -9.65 0.68
N ASP A 172 -16.26 -9.46 -0.57
CA ASP A 172 -15.54 -9.86 -1.78
C ASP A 172 -14.70 -8.73 -2.40
N ARG A 173 -14.64 -7.55 -1.76
CA ARG A 173 -13.99 -6.35 -2.31
C ARG A 173 -12.79 -5.92 -1.48
N HIS A 174 -11.78 -5.41 -2.18
CA HIS A 174 -10.66 -4.71 -1.57
C HIS A 174 -10.89 -3.20 -1.59
N GLY A 175 -10.27 -2.50 -0.63
CA GLY A 175 -10.35 -1.06 -0.50
C GLY A 175 -10.77 -0.65 0.90
N ARG A 176 -11.24 0.59 1.02
CA ARG A 176 -11.74 1.16 2.25
C ARG A 176 -13.11 1.76 2.03
N LEU A 177 -13.93 1.80 3.09
CA LEU A 177 -15.10 2.65 3.10
C LEU A 177 -14.65 4.10 2.94
N PHE A 178 -15.41 4.84 2.14
CA PHE A 178 -15.18 6.25 1.85
C PHE A 178 -16.26 7.12 2.50
N GLU A 179 -16.80 6.64 3.61
CA GLU A 179 -17.85 7.29 4.40
C GLU A 179 -17.87 6.73 5.82
N ASP A 180 -18.37 7.56 6.71
CA ASP A 180 -18.64 7.35 8.12
C ASP A 180 -20.11 7.79 8.39
N PRO A 181 -20.62 7.70 9.63
CA PRO A 181 -21.99 8.11 9.95
C PRO A 181 -22.32 9.58 9.64
N ASP A 182 -21.32 10.47 9.58
CA ASP A 182 -21.48 11.90 9.31
C ASP A 182 -21.38 12.25 7.82
N GLY A 183 -20.83 11.34 7.00
CA GLY A 183 -20.80 11.43 5.55
C GLY A 183 -19.47 10.97 4.93
N PRO A 184 -19.07 11.52 3.77
CA PRO A 184 -17.88 11.05 3.07
C PRO A 184 -16.56 11.34 3.82
N THR A 185 -15.76 10.30 4.03
CA THR A 185 -14.44 10.38 4.67
C THR A 185 -13.36 9.69 3.85
N ARG A 186 -12.10 10.09 4.05
CA ARG A 186 -10.93 9.45 3.44
C ARG A 186 -10.31 8.37 4.33
N ASN A 187 -10.67 8.37 5.61
CA ASN A 187 -10.08 7.51 6.64
C ASN A 187 -11.10 6.49 7.16
N GLY A 188 -12.01 6.02 6.31
CA GLY A 188 -13.01 5.02 6.71
C GLY A 188 -12.40 3.63 6.89
N LEU A 189 -13.23 2.74 7.43
CA LEU A 189 -12.89 1.34 7.73
C LEU A 189 -12.27 0.61 6.53
N ASP A 190 -11.11 -0.02 6.76
CA ASP A 190 -10.49 -0.90 5.78
C ASP A 190 -11.30 -2.20 5.65
N LEU A 191 -11.56 -2.63 4.41
CA LEU A 191 -12.39 -3.82 4.17
C LEU A 191 -11.68 -5.12 4.57
N ASP A 192 -10.33 -5.15 4.62
CA ASP A 192 -9.58 -6.27 5.19
C ASP A 192 -9.77 -6.29 6.72
N ALA A 193 -9.79 -5.14 7.39
CA ALA A 193 -10.07 -5.04 8.83
C ALA A 193 -11.51 -5.45 9.17
N LEU A 194 -12.50 -5.05 8.36
CA LEU A 194 -13.88 -5.52 8.49
C LEU A 194 -13.95 -7.05 8.42
N ARG A 195 -13.23 -7.66 7.46
CA ARG A 195 -13.18 -9.13 7.34
C ARG A 195 -12.50 -9.79 8.53
N MET A 196 -11.40 -9.22 9.04
CA MET A 196 -10.73 -9.70 10.25
C MET A 196 -11.68 -9.67 11.43
N TYR A 197 -12.37 -8.55 11.65
CA TYR A 197 -13.34 -8.38 12.73
C TYR A 197 -14.50 -9.37 12.64
N LEU A 198 -15.14 -9.49 11.47
CA LEU A 198 -16.26 -10.42 11.26
C LEU A 198 -15.84 -11.86 11.54
N ARG A 199 -14.63 -12.24 11.09
CA ARG A 199 -14.07 -13.56 11.36
C ARG A 199 -13.77 -13.75 12.83
N TRP A 200 -13.13 -12.78 13.47
CA TRP A 200 -12.82 -12.81 14.89
C TRP A 200 -14.10 -13.01 15.72
N ARG A 201 -15.17 -12.32 15.36
CA ARG A 201 -16.47 -12.42 16.02
C ARG A 201 -17.29 -13.66 15.61
N GLY A 202 -16.84 -14.43 14.62
CA GLY A 202 -17.57 -15.58 14.09
C GLY A 202 -18.88 -15.23 13.39
N ARG A 203 -19.02 -14.01 12.86
CA ARG A 203 -20.23 -13.50 12.21
C ARG A 203 -20.01 -13.15 10.75
N THR A 204 -21.09 -13.10 9.99
CA THR A 204 -21.11 -12.58 8.62
C THR A 204 -21.61 -11.14 8.59
N LEU A 205 -21.32 -10.42 7.52
CA LEU A 205 -21.89 -9.08 7.32
C LEU A 205 -23.42 -9.10 7.26
N ALA A 206 -24.01 -10.21 6.78
CA ALA A 206 -25.45 -10.38 6.77
C ALA A 206 -26.03 -10.50 8.18
N ASP A 207 -25.33 -11.17 9.10
CA ASP A 207 -25.74 -11.24 10.52
C ASP A 207 -25.73 -9.85 11.16
N VAL A 208 -24.66 -9.08 10.92
CA VAL A 208 -24.54 -7.68 11.40
C VAL A 208 -25.68 -6.80 10.90
N ARG A 209 -26.13 -7.00 9.66
CA ARG A 209 -27.25 -6.24 9.08
C ARG A 209 -28.62 -6.73 9.53
N ALA A 210 -28.76 -8.01 9.85
CA ALA A 210 -30.02 -8.61 10.26
C ALA A 210 -30.40 -8.22 11.70
N ASP A 211 -29.41 -8.14 12.59
CA ASP A 211 -29.62 -7.77 14.00
C ASP A 211 -28.49 -6.85 14.51
N PRO A 212 -28.47 -5.58 14.07
CA PRO A 212 -27.39 -4.67 14.39
C PRO A 212 -27.41 -4.24 15.86
N ASP A 213 -28.56 -4.19 16.52
CA ASP A 213 -28.68 -3.73 17.90
C ASP A 213 -28.14 -4.79 18.88
N ASP A 214 -28.44 -6.08 18.67
CA ASP A 214 -27.87 -7.19 19.46
C ASP A 214 -26.36 -7.28 19.27
N LEU A 215 -25.89 -7.16 18.02
CA LEU A 215 -24.46 -7.20 17.73
C LEU A 215 -23.75 -5.89 18.10
N ARG A 216 -24.43 -4.78 18.35
CA ARG A 216 -23.78 -3.60 18.91
C ARG A 216 -23.38 -3.81 20.37
N ASP A 217 -24.08 -4.69 21.10
CA ASP A 217 -23.76 -5.02 22.49
C ASP A 217 -22.44 -5.82 22.57
N PRO A 218 -21.40 -5.31 23.26
CA PRO A 218 -20.14 -6.04 23.46
C PRO A 218 -20.32 -7.37 24.22
N ALA A 219 -21.32 -7.48 25.09
CA ALA A 219 -21.61 -8.71 25.82
C ALA A 219 -22.10 -9.86 24.92
N SER A 220 -22.51 -9.56 23.68
CA SER A 220 -22.89 -10.59 22.70
C SER A 220 -21.68 -11.30 22.06
N VAL A 221 -20.44 -10.87 22.35
CA VAL A 221 -19.22 -11.56 21.89
C VAL A 221 -19.00 -12.84 22.69
N GLY A 222 -19.31 -13.97 22.05
CA GLY A 222 -19.05 -15.32 22.58
C GLY A 222 -17.63 -15.82 22.31
N GLU A 223 -17.53 -17.03 21.74
CA GLU A 223 -16.24 -17.60 21.31
C GLU A 223 -15.65 -16.78 20.15
N THR A 224 -14.38 -16.40 20.28
CA THR A 224 -13.64 -15.64 19.26
C THR A 224 -12.72 -16.55 18.44
N PHE A 225 -12.39 -16.12 17.23
CA PHE A 225 -11.59 -16.90 16.28
C PHE A 225 -10.38 -16.12 15.78
N ALA A 226 -9.36 -16.82 15.28
CA ALA A 226 -8.20 -16.19 14.67
C ALA A 226 -8.62 -15.33 13.45
N PRO A 227 -8.35 -14.01 13.43
CA PRO A 227 -8.86 -13.08 12.42
C PRO A 227 -8.23 -13.25 11.03
N THR A 228 -7.13 -14.01 10.93
CA THR A 228 -6.29 -14.11 9.72
C THR A 228 -5.86 -12.73 9.20
N ASP A 229 -5.49 -12.64 7.93
CA ASP A 229 -4.96 -11.44 7.31
C ASP A 229 -6.06 -10.59 6.63
N GLY A 230 -7.35 -10.95 6.77
CA GLY A 230 -8.45 -10.25 6.13
C GLY A 230 -8.56 -10.46 4.61
N GLY A 231 -7.88 -11.44 4.02
CA GLY A 231 -7.96 -11.72 2.59
C GLY A 231 -9.32 -12.27 2.12
N THR A 232 -9.78 -11.84 0.94
CA THR A 232 -11.06 -12.25 0.30
C THR A 232 -11.18 -13.75 0.00
N HIS A 233 -10.06 -14.48 0.02
CA HIS A 233 -9.99 -15.92 -0.23
C HIS A 233 -10.30 -16.76 1.02
N VAL A 234 -10.40 -16.12 2.20
CA VAL A 234 -10.63 -16.76 3.49
C VAL A 234 -11.82 -16.10 4.17
N GLY A 235 -13.03 -16.38 3.67
CA GLY A 235 -14.26 -15.94 4.35
C GLY A 235 -14.37 -16.54 5.77
N PRO A 236 -15.26 -16.00 6.63
CA PRO A 236 -15.68 -16.69 7.84
C PRO A 236 -16.41 -17.98 7.40
N ARG A 237 -15.67 -19.07 7.18
CA ARG A 237 -16.23 -20.38 6.89
C ARG A 237 -16.64 -21.02 8.21
N THR A 238 -17.89 -20.84 8.60
CA THR A 238 -18.52 -21.51 9.75
C THR A 238 -19.08 -22.90 9.40
N ASP A 239 -18.78 -23.45 8.21
CA ASP A 239 -19.33 -24.72 7.70
C ASP A 239 -18.52 -25.98 8.05
N GLY A 240 -17.62 -25.91 9.04
CA GLY A 240 -17.02 -27.12 9.64
C GLY A 240 -16.13 -27.97 8.73
N GLY A 241 -15.60 -27.40 7.64
CA GLY A 241 -14.62 -28.06 6.77
C GLY A 241 -13.23 -28.11 7.42
N ARG A 242 -12.63 -29.31 7.49
CA ARG A 242 -11.28 -29.54 8.05
C ARG A 242 -10.23 -28.59 7.46
N ALA A 243 -9.33 -28.12 8.35
CA ALA A 243 -8.11 -27.40 7.99
C ALA A 243 -7.35 -28.14 6.88
N VAL A 244 -7.11 -27.46 5.77
CA VAL A 244 -6.02 -27.82 4.86
C VAL A 244 -4.79 -27.09 5.39
N ASP A 245 -3.86 -27.91 5.86
CA ASP A 245 -2.57 -27.60 6.46
C ASP A 245 -1.93 -26.26 6.07
N ASP A 246 -1.55 -25.56 7.13
CA ASP A 246 -0.56 -24.48 7.26
C ASP A 246 0.42 -24.32 6.08
N ALA A 247 0.35 -23.16 5.42
CA ALA A 247 1.55 -22.53 4.92
C ALA A 247 2.29 -21.91 6.13
N PRO A 248 3.61 -22.10 6.27
CA PRO A 248 4.32 -21.67 7.47
C PRO A 248 4.16 -20.17 7.68
N THR A 249 3.69 -19.79 8.86
CA THR A 249 3.75 -18.44 9.39
C THR A 249 5.18 -17.93 9.25
N ASP A 250 5.36 -16.87 8.46
CA ASP A 250 6.65 -16.22 8.29
C ASP A 250 6.96 -15.50 9.62
N GLY A 251 7.74 -16.16 10.48
CA GLY A 251 8.28 -15.64 11.74
C GLY A 251 9.30 -14.52 11.54
N GLY A 252 8.95 -13.51 10.75
CA GLY A 252 9.68 -12.25 10.67
C GLY A 252 9.19 -11.34 11.78
N ARG A 253 9.96 -11.25 12.87
CA ARG A 253 9.91 -10.13 13.82
C ARG A 253 9.67 -8.83 13.04
N ALA A 254 8.51 -8.22 13.25
CA ALA A 254 8.26 -6.87 12.78
C ALA A 254 9.30 -5.97 13.45
N VAL A 255 10.14 -5.37 12.61
CA VAL A 255 10.97 -4.24 13.00
C VAL A 255 10.32 -3.04 12.32
N ASP A 256 10.12 -2.01 13.13
CA ASP A 256 9.83 -0.62 12.77
C ASP A 256 8.36 -0.22 12.61
N ASP A 257 7.64 -0.23 13.74
CA ASP A 257 6.67 0.83 14.03
C ASP A 257 7.45 2.10 14.42
N ALA A 258 7.30 3.17 13.65
CA ALA A 258 7.81 4.48 14.02
C ALA A 258 6.97 5.05 15.18
N PRO A 259 7.58 5.71 16.18
CA PRO A 259 6.86 6.19 17.35
C PRO A 259 6.04 7.44 17.00
N THR A 260 4.73 7.38 17.28
CA THR A 260 3.88 8.55 17.42
C THR A 260 4.07 9.16 18.80
N ASP A 261 4.93 10.17 18.93
CA ASP A 261 4.69 11.23 19.91
C ASP A 261 5.32 12.55 19.47
N GLY A 262 4.47 13.57 19.41
CA GLY A 262 4.80 14.93 18.95
C GLY A 262 3.97 15.98 19.67
N GLY A 263 3.54 15.73 20.91
CA GLY A 263 2.89 16.73 21.77
C GLY A 263 3.92 17.50 22.59
N ARG A 264 4.43 18.62 22.06
CA ARG A 264 5.13 19.62 22.90
C ARG A 264 4.11 20.32 23.80
N ALA A 265 4.21 20.09 25.11
CA ALA A 265 3.67 20.98 26.13
C ALA A 265 4.78 21.39 27.10
N VAL A 266 4.79 22.67 27.42
CA VAL A 266 5.75 23.44 28.20
C VAL A 266 5.80 22.98 29.67
N ASP A 267 7.01 22.90 30.22
CA ASP A 267 7.28 22.80 31.66
C ASP A 267 6.77 24.06 32.39
N ASP A 268 6.10 23.86 33.54
CA ASP A 268 6.39 24.63 34.77
C ASP A 268 5.79 23.97 36.03
N ALA A 269 6.71 23.60 36.92
CA ALA A 269 6.70 23.56 38.40
C ALA A 269 5.45 23.11 39.21
N ALA A 270 5.66 22.05 40.02
CA ALA A 270 4.87 21.64 41.20
C ALA A 270 5.24 22.44 42.48
N PRO A 271 4.74 22.13 43.71
CA PRO A 271 3.49 21.47 44.17
C PRO A 271 2.74 22.28 45.26
N ASP A 272 1.50 21.92 45.64
CA ASP A 272 1.13 21.62 47.05
C ASP A 272 -0.37 21.23 47.21
N GLY A 273 -0.65 20.43 48.25
CA GLY A 273 -2.00 20.29 48.83
C GLY A 273 -2.69 18.95 48.57
N GLY A 274 -2.49 17.99 49.48
CA GLY A 274 -3.20 16.71 49.47
C GLY A 274 -4.69 16.82 49.74
N HIS A 275 -5.42 15.74 49.49
CA HIS A 275 -6.54 15.19 50.27
C HIS A 275 -6.77 13.75 49.78
N ALA A 276 -6.80 12.81 50.71
CA ALA A 276 -7.14 11.42 50.45
C ALA A 276 -8.65 11.29 50.22
N ALA A 277 -9.06 10.62 49.14
CA ALA A 277 -10.30 9.86 49.04
C ALA A 277 -10.27 9.01 47.77
N ASP A 278 -10.51 7.71 47.98
CA ASP A 278 -11.16 6.77 47.08
C ASP A 278 -10.41 6.33 45.82
N ALA A 279 -9.76 5.17 45.96
CA ALA A 279 -9.38 4.31 44.84
C ALA A 279 -10.65 3.81 44.15
N GLU A 280 -11.10 4.52 43.12
CA GLU A 280 -12.01 3.97 42.13
C GLU A 280 -11.28 2.85 41.40
N THR A 281 -11.71 1.63 41.69
CA THR A 281 -11.40 0.45 40.88
C THR A 281 -12.24 0.60 39.62
N ASP A 282 -11.69 1.31 38.64
CA ASP A 282 -12.23 1.45 37.29
C ASP A 282 -12.30 0.05 36.68
N SER A 283 -13.47 -0.57 36.80
CA SER A 283 -13.66 -2.00 36.61
C SER A 283 -13.67 -2.33 35.12
N ASP A 284 -13.08 -3.47 34.73
CA ASP A 284 -13.09 -3.92 33.32
C ASP A 284 -14.52 -4.03 32.74
N ALA A 285 -15.54 -4.14 33.60
CA ALA A 285 -16.95 -4.15 33.23
C ALA A 285 -17.49 -2.78 32.75
N ASP A 286 -16.95 -1.67 33.25
CA ASP A 286 -17.35 -0.32 32.79
C ASP A 286 -16.72 0.00 31.43
N ARG A 287 -15.48 -0.48 31.17
CA ARG A 287 -14.87 -0.43 29.83
C ARG A 287 -15.56 -1.34 28.83
N GLU A 288 -15.99 -2.54 29.24
CA GLU A 288 -16.80 -3.43 28.40
C GLU A 288 -18.14 -2.78 28.02
N SER A 289 -18.78 -1.99 28.88
CA SER A 289 -20.04 -1.30 28.54
C SER A 289 -19.86 -0.12 27.58
N ASP A 290 -18.66 0.44 27.46
CA ASP A 290 -18.33 1.61 26.62
C ASP A 290 -17.69 1.25 25.27
N ASP A 291 -17.60 -0.05 24.92
CA ASP A 291 -17.08 -0.54 23.65
C ASP A 291 -18.19 -1.10 22.74
N PRO A 292 -19.04 -0.27 22.13
CA PRO A 292 -20.02 -0.75 21.16
C PRO A 292 -19.28 -1.48 20.04
N TRP A 293 -19.86 -2.59 19.59
CA TRP A 293 -19.23 -3.52 18.64
C TRP A 293 -18.02 -4.30 19.17
N ALA A 294 -17.59 -4.15 20.42
CA ALA A 294 -16.38 -4.78 20.95
C ALA A 294 -15.13 -4.50 20.08
N ALA A 295 -15.01 -3.27 19.58
CA ALA A 295 -13.95 -2.86 18.66
C ALA A 295 -12.58 -2.74 19.35
N GLU A 296 -12.53 -2.22 20.57
CA GLU A 296 -11.30 -2.19 21.38
C GLU A 296 -10.88 -3.60 21.74
N ARG A 297 -11.82 -4.44 22.20
CA ARG A 297 -11.55 -5.85 22.51
C ARG A 297 -10.97 -6.60 21.30
N PHE A 298 -11.53 -6.38 20.11
CA PHE A 298 -10.97 -6.96 18.88
C PHE A 298 -9.53 -6.52 18.63
N LEU A 299 -9.22 -5.23 18.76
CA LEU A 299 -7.89 -4.69 18.50
C LEU A 299 -6.86 -5.13 19.55
N ASP A 300 -7.29 -5.38 20.79
CA ASP A 300 -6.45 -5.89 21.87
C ASP A 300 -6.16 -7.39 21.73
N GLU A 301 -7.09 -8.18 21.18
CA GLU A 301 -6.93 -9.63 20.98
C GLU A 301 -6.08 -9.99 19.75
N ILE A 302 -5.83 -9.06 18.82
CA ILE A 302 -5.02 -9.32 17.63
C ILE A 302 -3.52 -9.08 17.87
N ASP A 303 -2.70 -10.06 17.49
CA ASP A 303 -1.23 -9.96 17.60
C ASP A 303 -0.58 -8.96 16.62
N HIS A 304 -1.38 -8.28 15.79
CA HIS A 304 -0.95 -7.35 14.74
C HIS A 304 -2.06 -6.35 14.46
N GLY A 305 -1.72 -5.13 14.05
CA GLY A 305 -2.72 -4.09 13.77
C GLY A 305 -3.67 -4.42 12.59
N ALA A 306 -4.85 -3.78 12.59
CA ALA A 306 -5.90 -3.98 11.59
C ALA A 306 -5.81 -2.97 10.42
N TYR A 307 -4.69 -2.98 9.68
CA TYR A 307 -4.49 -2.12 8.49
C TYR A 307 -4.59 -0.60 8.75
N GLY A 308 -4.27 -0.17 9.98
CA GLY A 308 -4.39 1.23 10.43
C GLY A 308 -5.80 1.63 10.85
N THR A 309 -6.71 0.67 10.99
CA THR A 309 -8.05 0.88 11.55
C THR A 309 -7.96 0.93 13.07
N ASP A 310 -8.36 2.04 13.68
CA ASP A 310 -8.54 2.17 15.13
C ASP A 310 -9.97 1.82 15.55
N ALA A 311 -10.22 1.77 16.86
CA ALA A 311 -11.51 1.35 17.40
C ALA A 311 -12.66 2.26 16.96
N ALA A 312 -12.43 3.58 16.91
CA ALA A 312 -13.41 4.56 16.47
C ALA A 312 -13.80 4.34 15.00
N THR A 313 -12.79 4.22 14.12
CA THR A 313 -12.99 3.95 12.68
C THR A 313 -13.72 2.64 12.46
N LEU A 314 -13.43 1.61 13.26
CA LEU A 314 -14.12 0.33 13.18
C LEU A 314 -15.60 0.43 13.59
N ARG A 315 -15.89 1.09 14.71
CA ARG A 315 -17.27 1.32 15.19
C ARG A 315 -18.10 2.10 14.18
N GLU A 316 -17.54 3.21 13.69
CA GLU A 316 -18.18 4.07 12.69
C GLU A 316 -18.45 3.32 11.38
N GLY A 317 -17.46 2.55 10.90
CA GLY A 317 -17.62 1.73 9.72
C GLY A 317 -18.68 0.64 9.89
N LEU A 318 -18.75 0.00 11.07
CA LEU A 318 -19.79 -0.99 11.40
C LEU A 318 -21.18 -0.36 11.43
N ASP A 319 -21.32 0.84 12.00
CA ASP A 319 -22.58 1.60 12.02
C ASP A 319 -23.09 1.91 10.61
N VAL A 320 -22.19 2.28 9.70
CA VAL A 320 -22.53 2.52 8.28
C VAL A 320 -22.99 1.22 7.61
N VAL A 321 -22.19 0.15 7.66
CA VAL A 321 -22.49 -1.08 6.90
C VAL A 321 -23.66 -1.86 7.47
N ALA A 322 -24.00 -1.65 8.75
CA ALA A 322 -25.19 -2.21 9.39
C ALA A 322 -26.49 -1.59 8.83
N ARG A 323 -26.48 -0.30 8.47
CA ARG A 323 -27.69 0.46 8.14
C ARG A 323 -27.88 0.72 6.65
N GLU A 324 -26.80 0.96 5.92
CA GLU A 324 -26.85 1.44 4.55
C GLU A 324 -26.85 0.28 3.53
N ASP A 325 -27.78 0.27 2.57
CA ASP A 325 -27.82 -0.75 1.50
C ASP A 325 -26.74 -0.56 0.43
N ARG A 326 -26.29 0.68 0.26
CA ARG A 326 -25.22 1.06 -0.67
C ARG A 326 -24.24 1.97 0.02
N VAL A 327 -22.97 1.64 -0.13
CA VAL A 327 -21.87 2.38 0.47
C VAL A 327 -20.84 2.84 -0.55
N LEU A 328 -20.14 3.95 -0.27
CA LEU A 328 -19.00 4.40 -1.06
C LEU A 328 -17.74 3.63 -0.67
N VAL A 329 -17.09 3.01 -1.66
CA VAL A 329 -15.80 2.33 -1.47
C VAL A 329 -14.74 2.99 -2.32
N SER A 330 -13.64 3.37 -1.69
CA SER A 330 -12.39 3.73 -2.35
C SER A 330 -11.62 2.46 -2.70
N PRO A 331 -11.52 2.08 -3.99
CA PRO A 331 -10.79 0.90 -4.37
C PRO A 331 -9.29 1.23 -4.34
N GLY A 332 -8.55 0.58 -3.44
CA GLY A 332 -7.09 0.77 -3.32
C GLY A 332 -6.39 0.64 -4.68
N MET A 333 -5.51 1.57 -5.01
CA MET A 333 -4.81 1.56 -6.30
C MET A 333 -3.71 0.49 -6.28
N PRO A 334 -3.69 -0.46 -7.24
CA PRO A 334 -2.62 -1.45 -7.33
C PRO A 334 -1.40 -0.79 -7.94
N PHE A 335 -0.63 -0.03 -7.16
CA PHE A 335 0.42 0.85 -7.69
C PHE A 335 1.59 0.07 -8.33
N VAL A 336 1.74 -1.21 -8.03
CA VAL A 336 2.67 -2.12 -8.71
C VAL A 336 2.33 -2.29 -10.19
N VAL A 337 1.04 -2.20 -10.57
CA VAL A 337 0.62 -2.31 -11.98
C VAL A 337 1.15 -1.15 -12.83
N PRO A 338 0.90 0.13 -12.52
CA PRO A 338 1.51 1.23 -13.25
C PRO A 338 3.04 1.22 -13.11
N MET A 339 3.63 0.69 -12.03
CA MET A 339 5.08 0.52 -11.96
C MET A 339 5.62 -0.48 -12.98
N ALA A 340 4.97 -1.64 -13.12
CA ALA A 340 5.38 -2.65 -14.10
C ALA A 340 5.20 -2.15 -15.55
N VAL A 341 4.07 -1.50 -15.84
CA VAL A 341 3.82 -0.90 -17.15
C VAL A 341 4.78 0.27 -17.40
N GLY A 342 5.03 1.10 -16.38
CA GLY A 342 5.99 2.19 -16.40
C GLY A 342 7.41 1.71 -16.67
N LEU A 343 7.85 0.62 -16.05
CA LEU A 343 9.13 -0.03 -16.33
C LEU A 343 9.25 -0.45 -17.79
N VAL A 344 8.23 -1.12 -18.34
CA VAL A 344 8.22 -1.54 -19.74
C VAL A 344 8.27 -0.32 -20.66
N ALA A 345 7.41 0.68 -20.42
CA ALA A 345 7.39 1.92 -21.19
C ALA A 345 8.73 2.66 -21.13
N SER A 346 9.37 2.71 -19.95
CA SER A 346 10.69 3.30 -19.79
C SER A 346 11.77 2.54 -20.54
N LEU A 347 11.74 1.20 -20.57
CA LEU A 347 12.74 0.39 -21.27
C LEU A 347 12.58 0.44 -22.79
N THR A 348 11.36 0.60 -23.29
CA THR A 348 11.08 0.64 -24.74
C THR A 348 11.06 2.06 -25.28
N TYR A 349 10.27 2.94 -24.69
CA TYR A 349 10.05 4.30 -25.19
C TYR A 349 10.95 5.31 -24.50
N GLY A 350 11.21 5.16 -23.20
CA GLY A 350 11.94 6.14 -22.40
C GLY A 350 11.01 7.07 -21.66
N ASP A 351 11.38 8.35 -21.53
CA ASP A 351 10.63 9.29 -20.70
C ASP A 351 9.43 9.89 -21.45
N ALA A 352 8.22 9.43 -21.09
CA ALA A 352 6.99 9.85 -21.76
C ALA A 352 6.63 11.31 -21.47
N LEU A 353 6.93 11.80 -20.27
CA LEU A 353 6.69 13.20 -19.91
C LEU A 353 7.63 14.11 -20.70
N PHE A 354 8.92 13.77 -20.75
CA PHE A 354 9.91 14.52 -21.50
C PHE A 354 9.54 14.58 -23.00
N ALA A 355 9.10 13.46 -23.58
CA ALA A 355 8.60 13.42 -24.94
C ALA A 355 7.39 14.34 -25.17
N ALA A 356 6.42 14.33 -24.25
CA ALA A 356 5.25 15.20 -24.33
C ALA A 356 5.61 16.69 -24.22
N LEU A 357 6.51 17.04 -23.29
CA LEU A 357 7.01 18.40 -23.14
C LEU A 357 7.79 18.86 -24.38
N GLY A 358 8.61 17.99 -24.98
CA GLY A 358 9.33 18.28 -26.22
C GLY A 358 8.39 18.50 -27.40
N ALA A 359 7.31 17.70 -27.50
CA ALA A 359 6.27 17.91 -28.52
C ALA A 359 5.52 19.25 -28.35
N LEU A 360 5.46 19.79 -27.13
CA LEU A 360 4.90 21.10 -26.81
C LEU A 360 5.93 22.24 -26.92
N GLY A 361 7.20 21.94 -27.25
CA GLY A 361 8.28 22.93 -27.36
C GLY A 361 8.77 23.48 -26.02
N LEU A 362 8.55 22.76 -24.92
CA LEU A 362 8.91 23.19 -23.56
C LEU A 362 10.31 22.73 -23.12
N VAL A 363 10.90 21.76 -23.82
CA VAL A 363 12.25 21.21 -23.59
C VAL A 363 12.96 20.86 -24.88
#